data_AF-A0A524DX56-F1
#
_entry.id   AF-A0A524DX56-F1
#
_cell.length_a   1.000
_cell.length_b   1.000
_cell.length_c   1.000
_cell.angle_alpha   90.00
_cell.angle_beta   90.00
_cell.angle_gamma   90.00
#
_symmetry.space_group_name_H-M   'P 1'
#
loop_
_entity.id
_entity.type
_entity.pdbx_description
1 polymer ?
#
loop_
_entity_poly.entity_id
_entity_poly.type
_entity_poly.pdbx_seq_one_letter_code
_entity_poly.pdbx_strand_id
1 'polypeptide(L)'
;MATGLLAVGIAMIVVPIFTLFLGIIIGYLAQRSGFCSIGGIRDFFMFKHTRLLIGYLALIVGGFLGYLLFWAIVPLAFPGFYWAATSPNPLTPVPGAPPGLTLAGYIILAVIGGFGMGILGVILGGCPLRQTVMGTEGNLRSIFFIIGMFIGAVIFHLWVIKLAIAIFGA
;
A
#
# COMPACT_ATOMS: atom_id res chain seq x y z
N MET A 1 -1.41 -10.93 18.13
CA MET A 1 -2.02 -10.26 19.31
C MET A 1 -3.27 -9.53 18.83
N ALA A 2 -4.39 -10.25 18.70
CA ALA A 2 -5.69 -9.68 18.35
C ALA A 2 -6.61 -9.86 19.56
N THR A 3 -6.37 -9.08 20.61
CA THR A 3 -7.33 -8.92 21.71
C THR A 3 -8.05 -7.60 21.46
N GLY A 4 -8.97 -7.61 20.50
CA GLY A 4 -9.83 -6.48 20.17
C GLY A 4 -11.26 -6.98 19.96
N LEU A 5 -12.17 -6.54 20.83
CA LEU A 5 -13.65 -6.63 20.80
C LEU A 5 -14.33 -8.01 20.65
N LEU A 6 -13.71 -9.02 20.03
CA LEU A 6 -14.29 -10.34 19.76
C LEU A 6 -13.45 -11.48 20.37
N ALA A 7 -14.12 -12.53 20.83
CA ALA A 7 -13.45 -13.75 21.27
C ALA A 7 -12.71 -14.41 20.09
N VAL A 8 -11.52 -14.99 20.36
CA VAL A 8 -10.61 -15.55 19.33
C VAL A 8 -11.31 -16.56 18.41
N GLY A 9 -12.24 -17.37 18.95
CA GLY A 9 -13.00 -18.34 18.17
C GLY A 9 -13.96 -17.72 17.15
N ILE A 10 -14.55 -16.56 17.45
CA ILE A 10 -15.48 -15.84 16.55
C ILE A 10 -14.69 -15.03 15.51
N ALA A 11 -13.56 -14.45 15.91
CA ALA A 11 -12.72 -13.64 15.03
C ALA A 11 -12.19 -14.45 13.82
N MET A 12 -11.89 -15.74 13.99
CA MET A 12 -11.40 -16.60 12.91
C MET A 12 -12.40 -16.80 11.77
N ILE A 13 -13.70 -16.69 12.04
CA ILE A 13 -14.77 -16.84 11.03
C ILE A 13 -15.18 -15.47 10.48
N VAL A 14 -15.34 -14.48 11.36
CA VAL A 14 -15.86 -13.16 10.97
C VAL A 14 -14.85 -12.36 10.16
N VAL A 15 -13.55 -12.42 10.50
CA VAL A 15 -12.52 -11.62 9.82
C VAL A 15 -12.36 -12.00 8.35
N PRO A 16 -12.20 -13.29 7.96
CA PRO A 16 -12.08 -13.65 6.54
C PRO A 16 -13.30 -13.25 5.72
N ILE A 17 -14.52 -13.47 6.23
CA ILE A 17 -15.78 -13.12 5.55
C ILE A 17 -15.85 -11.60 5.33
N PHE A 18 -15.54 -10.83 6.36
CA PHE A 18 -15.57 -9.37 6.26
C PHE A 18 -14.53 -8.86 5.26
N THR A 19 -13.29 -9.37 5.31
CA THR A 19 -12.23 -8.96 4.36
C THR A 19 -12.55 -9.36 2.91
N LEU A 20 -13.17 -10.52 2.69
CA LEU A 20 -13.61 -10.96 1.37
C LEU A 20 -14.69 -10.02 0.82
N PHE A 21 -15.71 -9.72 1.63
CA PHE A 21 -16.79 -8.82 1.25
C PHE A 21 -16.28 -7.41 0.94
N LEU A 22 -15.39 -6.87 1.79
CA LEU A 22 -14.74 -5.58 1.55
C LEU A 22 -13.90 -5.60 0.25
N GLY A 23 -13.17 -6.69 -0.01
CA GLY A 23 -12.37 -6.87 -1.21
C GLY A 23 -13.22 -6.87 -2.49
N ILE A 24 -14.38 -7.53 -2.47
CA ILE A 24 -15.34 -7.53 -3.60
C ILE A 24 -15.86 -6.11 -3.86
N ILE A 25 -16.24 -5.38 -2.80
CA ILE A 25 -16.72 -4.00 -2.92
C ILE A 25 -15.63 -3.10 -3.52
N ILE A 26 -14.41 -3.16 -2.97
CA ILE A 26 -13.29 -2.34 -3.43
C ILE A 26 -12.95 -2.68 -4.89
N GLY A 27 -12.95 -3.97 -5.25
CA GLY A 27 -12.72 -4.42 -6.63
C GLY A 27 -13.77 -3.88 -7.61
N TYR A 28 -15.06 -3.95 -7.25
CA TYR A 28 -16.15 -3.39 -8.07
C TYR A 28 -16.03 -1.87 -8.25
N LEU A 29 -15.74 -1.14 -7.17
CA LEU A 29 -15.53 0.30 -7.23
C LEU A 29 -14.29 0.68 -8.04
N ALA A 30 -13.22 -0.11 -7.95
CA ALA A 30 -11.98 0.10 -8.70
C ALA A 30 -12.20 -0.09 -10.22
N GLN A 31 -12.94 -1.13 -10.63
CA GLN A 31 -13.35 -1.35 -12.02
C GLN A 31 -14.18 -0.17 -12.55
N ARG A 32 -15.19 0.29 -11.80
CA ARG A 32 -16.06 1.40 -12.23
C ARG A 32 -15.36 2.75 -12.31
N SER A 33 -14.42 3.01 -11.38
CA SER A 33 -13.74 4.30 -11.29
C SER A 33 -12.59 4.48 -12.30
N GLY A 34 -12.04 3.38 -12.84
CA GLY A 34 -10.91 3.44 -13.76
C GLY A 34 -9.67 4.10 -13.13
N PHE A 35 -9.51 3.95 -11.81
CA PHE A 35 -8.53 4.70 -11.04
C PHE A 35 -7.09 4.36 -11.44
N CYS A 36 -6.30 5.38 -11.77
CA CYS A 36 -4.89 5.25 -12.12
C CYS A 36 -4.09 6.40 -11.49
N SER A 37 -3.27 6.11 -10.47
CA SER A 37 -2.46 7.14 -9.79
C SER A 37 -1.47 7.82 -10.74
N ILE A 38 -0.85 7.05 -11.64
CA ILE A 38 0.08 7.57 -12.66
C ILE A 38 -0.65 8.41 -13.71
N GLY A 39 -1.85 7.96 -14.12
CA GLY A 39 -2.69 8.68 -15.08
C GLY A 39 -3.16 10.02 -14.54
N GLY A 40 -3.47 10.10 -13.24
CA GLY A 40 -3.92 11.35 -12.61
C GLY A 40 -2.92 12.50 -12.74
N ILE A 41 -1.63 12.22 -12.55
CA ILE A 41 -0.58 13.25 -12.68
C ILE A 41 -0.37 13.65 -14.15
N ARG A 42 -0.32 12.66 -15.05
CA ARG A 42 -0.14 12.90 -16.49
C ARG A 42 -1.30 13.72 -17.08
N ASP A 43 -2.53 13.33 -16.78
CA ASP A 43 -3.73 13.95 -17.35
C ASP A 43 -3.96 15.36 -16.75
N PHE A 44 -3.51 15.60 -15.52
CA PHE A 44 -3.45 16.93 -14.93
C PHE A 44 -2.47 17.85 -15.67
N PHE A 45 -1.25 17.37 -15.96
CA PHE A 45 -0.24 18.19 -16.64
C PHE A 45 -0.58 18.47 -18.10
N MET A 46 -1.04 17.46 -18.84
CA MET A 46 -1.23 17.56 -20.30
C MET A 46 -2.60 18.11 -20.68
N PHE A 47 -3.66 17.69 -19.99
CA PHE A 47 -5.05 18.02 -20.36
C PHE A 47 -5.78 18.88 -19.31
N LYS A 48 -5.14 19.19 -18.17
CA LYS A 48 -5.75 19.91 -17.05
C LYS A 48 -7.04 19.25 -16.54
N HIS A 49 -7.21 17.95 -16.72
CA HIS A 49 -8.35 17.22 -16.19
C HIS A 49 -8.10 16.77 -14.75
N THR A 50 -8.87 17.30 -13.80
CA THR A 50 -8.69 17.06 -12.36
C THR A 50 -9.46 15.84 -11.84
N ARG A 51 -10.32 15.21 -12.65
CA ARG A 51 -11.20 14.12 -12.22
C ARG A 51 -10.44 12.97 -11.55
N LEU A 52 -9.34 12.50 -12.17
CA LEU A 52 -8.50 11.42 -11.63
C LEU A 52 -7.64 11.89 -10.44
N LEU A 53 -7.21 13.14 -10.44
CA LEU A 53 -6.42 13.75 -9.36
C LEU A 53 -7.23 13.87 -8.06
N ILE A 54 -8.50 14.26 -8.16
CA ILE A 54 -9.42 14.33 -7.00
C ILE A 54 -9.61 12.95 -6.38
N GLY A 55 -9.71 11.89 -7.21
CA GLY A 55 -9.75 10.52 -6.70
C GLY A 55 -8.50 10.13 -5.90
N TYR A 56 -7.32 10.57 -6.35
CA TYR A 56 -6.05 10.29 -5.65
C TYR A 56 -5.98 11.05 -4.32
N LEU A 57 -6.39 12.31 -4.30
CA LEU A 57 -6.50 13.09 -3.08
C LEU A 57 -7.52 12.48 -2.10
N ALA A 58 -8.65 12.01 -2.59
CA ALA A 58 -9.68 11.34 -1.78
C ALA A 58 -9.16 10.05 -1.13
N LEU A 59 -8.27 9.29 -1.78
CA LEU A 59 -7.63 8.12 -1.16
C LEU A 59 -6.67 8.51 -0.04
N ILE A 60 -5.87 9.57 -0.22
CA ILE A 60 -4.95 10.05 0.82
C ILE A 60 -5.75 10.56 2.03
N VAL A 61 -6.73 11.44 1.80
CA VAL A 61 -7.54 12.04 2.86
C VAL A 61 -8.42 10.99 3.52
N GLY A 62 -9.08 10.13 2.75
CA GLY A 62 -9.93 9.06 3.26
C GLY A 62 -9.15 8.01 4.05
N GLY A 63 -7.94 7.67 3.59
CA GLY A 63 -7.00 6.83 4.33
C GLY A 63 -6.62 7.49 5.65
N PHE A 64 -6.18 8.74 5.63
CA PHE A 64 -5.80 9.46 6.85
C PHE A 64 -6.96 9.55 7.87
N LEU A 65 -8.16 9.94 7.42
CA LEU A 65 -9.35 10.05 8.27
C LEU A 65 -9.81 8.69 8.80
N GLY A 66 -9.78 7.64 7.97
CA GLY A 66 -10.09 6.27 8.40
C GLY A 66 -9.12 5.81 9.48
N TYR A 67 -7.82 5.98 9.22
CA TYR A 67 -6.71 5.96 10.18
C TYR A 67 -7.08 6.56 11.53
N LEU A 68 -7.38 7.86 11.50
CA LEU A 68 -7.63 8.67 12.68
C LEU A 68 -8.88 8.19 13.43
N LEU A 69 -9.94 7.84 12.71
CA LEU A 69 -11.19 7.32 13.28
C LEU A 69 -10.97 5.98 13.97
N PHE A 70 -10.26 5.04 13.34
CA PHE A 70 -9.97 3.75 13.95
C PHE A 70 -9.07 3.89 15.18
N TRP A 71 -8.10 4.80 15.15
CA TRP A 71 -7.29 5.12 16.32
C TRP A 71 -8.13 5.71 17.47
N ALA A 72 -9.09 6.60 17.16
CA ALA A 72 -9.97 7.20 18.16
C ALA A 72 -10.94 6.19 18.80
N ILE A 73 -11.44 5.21 18.04
CA ILE A 73 -12.41 4.21 18.52
C ILE A 73 -11.71 3.03 19.20
N VAL A 74 -10.60 2.54 18.63
CA VAL A 74 -9.85 1.38 19.14
C VAL A 74 -8.34 1.71 19.16
N PRO A 75 -7.84 2.39 20.20
CA PRO A 75 -6.43 2.79 20.26
C PRO A 75 -5.45 1.60 20.29
N LEU A 76 -5.94 0.41 20.65
CA LEU A 76 -5.17 -0.84 20.65
C LEU A 76 -5.03 -1.49 19.26
N ALA A 77 -5.85 -1.12 18.28
CA ALA A 77 -5.82 -1.71 16.95
C ALA A 77 -4.65 -1.17 16.10
N PHE A 78 -4.21 0.07 16.34
CA PHE A 78 -3.11 0.71 15.65
C PHE A 78 -2.16 1.38 16.65
N PRO A 79 -1.26 0.62 17.30
CA PRO A 79 -0.26 1.20 18.19
C PRO A 79 0.67 2.12 17.37
N GLY A 80 0.73 3.40 17.74
CA GLY A 80 1.59 4.40 17.09
C GLY A 80 0.96 5.20 15.94
N PHE A 81 -0.37 5.24 15.81
CA PHE A 81 -1.08 6.03 14.78
C PHE A 81 -1.13 7.55 15.08
N TYR A 82 0.02 8.20 14.96
CA TYR A 82 0.39 9.28 14.04
C TYR A 82 1.90 9.29 14.29
N TRP A 83 2.64 8.56 13.45
CA TRP A 83 4.02 8.16 13.79
C TRP A 83 4.88 9.39 14.11
N ALA A 84 4.62 10.52 13.45
CA ALA A 84 5.33 11.78 13.65
C ALA A 84 5.03 12.47 14.99
N ALA A 85 3.95 12.15 15.70
CA ALA A 85 3.61 12.71 17.02
C ALA A 85 3.80 11.71 18.17
N THR A 86 3.86 10.41 17.87
CA THR A 86 3.96 9.36 18.90
C THR A 86 5.39 8.84 19.06
N SER A 87 6.29 9.08 18.09
CA SER A 87 7.70 8.69 18.20
C SER A 87 8.58 9.82 18.77
N PRO A 88 9.67 9.52 19.49
CA PRO A 88 10.59 10.52 20.04
C PRO A 88 11.30 11.35 18.95
N ASN A 89 11.41 10.81 17.72
CA ASN A 89 12.11 11.42 16.60
C ASN A 89 11.22 11.34 15.33
N PRO A 90 10.84 12.48 14.71
CA PRO A 90 10.01 12.50 13.49
C PRO A 90 10.65 11.83 12.27
N LEU A 91 11.96 11.57 12.33
CA LEU A 91 12.76 10.91 11.30
C LEU A 91 12.72 9.37 11.40
N THR A 92 12.02 8.79 12.38
CA THR A 92 11.86 7.34 12.43
C THR A 92 10.97 6.86 11.28
N PRO A 93 11.29 5.69 10.68
CA PRO A 93 10.50 5.14 9.59
C PRO A 93 9.07 4.81 10.00
N VAL A 94 8.17 4.82 9.02
CA VAL A 94 6.77 4.42 9.19
C VAL A 94 6.70 2.98 9.71
N PRO A 95 5.80 2.67 10.68
CA PRO A 95 5.58 1.32 11.16
C PRO A 95 5.30 0.36 10.00
N GLY A 96 6.18 -0.63 9.79
CA GLY A 96 6.16 -1.54 8.64
C GLY A 96 7.47 -1.62 7.87
N ALA A 97 8.43 -0.73 8.12
CA ALA A 97 9.78 -0.86 7.61
C ALA A 97 10.57 -1.96 8.36
N PRO A 98 11.56 -2.63 7.72
CA PRO A 98 12.38 -3.63 8.39
C PRO A 98 13.08 -3.04 9.62
N PRO A 99 13.02 -3.68 10.81
CA PRO A 99 13.67 -3.16 12.02
C PRO A 99 15.20 -3.26 11.91
N GLY A 100 15.92 -2.28 12.46
CA GLY A 100 17.39 -2.34 12.60
C GLY A 100 18.22 -1.70 11.47
N LEU A 101 17.62 -0.93 10.56
CA LEU A 101 18.39 -0.19 9.55
C LEU A 101 18.86 1.17 10.06
N THR A 102 19.98 1.65 9.53
CA THR A 102 20.39 3.07 9.67
C THR A 102 19.40 3.99 8.97
N LEU A 103 19.29 5.26 9.42
CA LEU A 103 18.44 6.28 8.78
C LEU A 103 18.74 6.42 7.27
N ALA A 104 20.02 6.37 6.91
CA ALA A 104 20.47 6.40 5.52
C ALA A 104 19.98 5.19 4.72
N GLY A 105 20.01 3.99 5.30
CA GLY A 105 19.50 2.77 4.68
C GLY A 105 18.02 2.86 4.32
N TYR A 106 17.19 3.42 5.20
CA TYR A 106 15.76 3.61 4.92
C TYR A 106 15.51 4.59 3.77
N ILE A 107 16.22 5.71 3.73
CA ILE A 107 16.08 6.72 2.66
C ILE A 107 16.52 6.12 1.32
N ILE A 108 17.65 5.43 1.29
CA ILE A 108 18.17 4.78 0.07
C ILE A 108 17.16 3.75 -0.45
N LEU A 109 16.62 2.90 0.42
CA LEU A 109 15.63 1.89 0.04
C LEU A 109 14.32 2.53 -0.48
N ALA A 110 13.87 3.61 0.15
CA ALA A 110 12.68 4.35 -0.27
C ALA A 110 12.87 5.05 -1.62
N VAL A 111 14.04 5.64 -1.86
CA VAL A 111 14.37 6.27 -3.14
C VAL A 111 14.45 5.21 -4.24
N ILE A 112 15.22 4.14 -4.05
CA ILE A 112 15.37 3.08 -5.05
C ILE A 112 14.03 2.42 -5.35
N GLY A 113 13.27 2.05 -4.31
CA GLY A 113 11.97 1.40 -4.45
C GLY A 113 10.92 2.34 -5.08
N GLY A 114 10.85 3.59 -4.64
CA GLY A 114 9.90 4.58 -5.14
C GLY A 114 10.15 4.94 -6.60
N PHE A 115 11.40 5.26 -6.96
CA PHE A 115 11.77 5.53 -8.35
C PHE A 115 11.62 4.29 -9.23
N GLY A 116 12.03 3.12 -8.75
CA GLY A 116 11.88 1.85 -9.46
C GLY A 116 10.41 1.54 -9.78
N MET A 117 9.51 1.65 -8.79
CA MET A 117 8.08 1.46 -9.00
C MET A 117 7.48 2.52 -9.94
N GLY A 118 7.95 3.77 -9.87
CA GLY A 118 7.54 4.83 -10.78
C GLY A 118 7.90 4.52 -12.24
N ILE A 119 9.16 4.18 -12.51
CA ILE A 119 9.66 3.84 -13.85
C ILE A 119 8.95 2.61 -14.41
N LEU A 120 8.86 1.54 -13.63
CA LEU A 120 8.14 0.32 -14.04
C LEU A 120 6.67 0.60 -14.31
N GLY A 121 6.01 1.42 -13.48
CA GLY A 121 4.62 1.80 -13.68
C GLY A 121 4.38 2.60 -14.96
N VAL A 122 5.33 3.45 -15.37
CA VAL A 122 5.27 4.17 -16.65
C VAL A 122 5.45 3.23 -17.84
N ILE A 123 6.42 2.31 -17.78
CA ILE A 123 6.68 1.32 -18.85
C ILE A 123 5.48 0.38 -19.04
N LEU A 124 4.86 -0.05 -17.94
CA LEU A 124 3.69 -0.94 -17.94
C LEU A 124 2.38 -0.23 -18.31
N GLY A 125 2.35 1.11 -18.33
CA GLY A 125 1.15 1.90 -18.61
C GLY A 125 0.10 1.89 -17.50
N GLY A 126 0.48 1.60 -16.25
CA GLY A 126 -0.45 1.54 -15.13
C GLY A 126 0.20 1.33 -13.76
N CYS A 127 -0.52 1.71 -12.71
CA CYS A 127 -0.15 1.43 -11.31
C CYS A 127 -0.55 -0.01 -10.91
N PRO A 128 -0.01 -0.57 -9.81
CA PRO A 128 -0.33 -1.94 -9.40
C PRO A 128 -1.84 -2.22 -9.30
N LEU A 129 -2.61 -1.29 -8.75
CA LEU A 129 -4.07 -1.42 -8.66
C LEU A 129 -4.75 -1.48 -10.04
N ARG A 130 -4.25 -0.74 -11.03
CA ARG A 130 -4.80 -0.76 -12.39
C ARG A 130 -4.48 -2.08 -13.09
N GLN A 131 -3.29 -2.62 -12.87
CA GLN A 131 -2.92 -3.93 -13.40
C GLN A 131 -3.78 -5.05 -12.79
N THR A 132 -4.10 -4.97 -11.50
CA THR A 132 -5.04 -5.92 -10.88
C THR A 132 -6.44 -5.85 -11.50
N VAL A 133 -6.95 -4.64 -11.76
CA VAL A 133 -8.25 -4.46 -12.43
C VAL A 133 -8.23 -4.99 -13.86
N MET A 134 -7.24 -4.61 -14.67
CA MET A 134 -7.10 -5.08 -16.05
C MET A 134 -6.90 -6.60 -16.14
N GLY A 135 -6.23 -7.19 -15.16
CA GLY A 135 -6.12 -8.64 -15.04
C GLY A 135 -7.49 -9.30 -14.85
N THR A 136 -8.38 -8.69 -14.06
CA THR A 136 -9.77 -9.18 -13.89
C THR A 136 -10.67 -8.92 -15.09
N GLU A 137 -10.36 -7.92 -15.91
CA GLU A 137 -11.06 -7.64 -17.18
C GLU A 137 -10.65 -8.61 -18.32
N GLY A 138 -9.69 -9.50 -18.06
CA GLY A 138 -9.23 -10.51 -19.03
C GLY A 138 -7.95 -10.14 -19.79
N ASN A 139 -7.22 -9.09 -19.39
CA ASN A 139 -5.95 -8.75 -20.03
C ASN A 139 -4.83 -9.68 -19.55
N LEU A 140 -4.40 -10.59 -20.44
CA LEU A 140 -3.35 -11.57 -20.15
C LEU A 140 -2.01 -10.92 -19.75
N ARG A 141 -1.66 -9.76 -20.31
CA ARG A 141 -0.39 -9.07 -20.00
C ARG A 141 -0.35 -8.60 -18.55
N SER A 142 -1.48 -8.10 -18.06
CA SER A 142 -1.62 -7.64 -16.68
C SER A 142 -1.59 -8.81 -15.70
N ILE A 143 -2.11 -9.99 -16.08
CA ILE A 143 -2.03 -11.21 -15.25
C ILE A 143 -0.57 -11.63 -15.01
N PHE A 144 0.28 -11.62 -16.06
CA PHE A 144 1.70 -11.94 -15.90
C PHE A 144 2.41 -10.96 -14.95
N PHE A 145 2.05 -9.68 -14.99
CA PHE A 145 2.57 -8.70 -14.04
C PHE A 145 2.17 -9.02 -12.59
N ILE A 146 0.90 -9.36 -12.35
CA ILE A 146 0.39 -9.69 -11.01
C ILE A 146 1.13 -10.92 -10.44
N ILE A 147 1.32 -11.95 -11.26
CA ILE A 147 2.07 -13.15 -10.87
C ILE A 147 3.51 -12.77 -10.52
N GLY A 148 4.17 -11.97 -11.36
CA GLY A 148 5.51 -11.47 -11.09
C GLY A 148 5.61 -10.64 -9.81
N MET A 149 4.60 -9.82 -9.51
CA MET A 149 4.52 -9.03 -8.28
C MET A 149 4.42 -9.94 -7.04
N PHE A 150 3.62 -11.00 -7.08
CA PHE A 150 3.53 -11.96 -5.97
C PHE A 150 4.83 -12.73 -5.76
N ILE A 151 5.46 -13.20 -6.84
CA ILE A 151 6.77 -13.87 -6.76
C ILE A 151 7.82 -12.91 -6.19
N GLY A 152 7.85 -11.67 -6.67
CA GLY A 152 8.74 -10.62 -6.19
C GLY A 152 8.53 -10.31 -4.70
N ALA A 153 7.27 -10.27 -4.24
CA ALA A 153 6.96 -10.04 -2.83
C ALA A 153 7.50 -11.17 -1.92
N VAL A 154 7.42 -12.43 -2.36
CA VAL A 154 8.00 -13.57 -1.63
C VAL A 154 9.52 -13.48 -1.60
N ILE A 155 10.16 -13.21 -2.74
CA ILE A 155 11.63 -13.04 -2.82
C ILE A 155 12.10 -11.89 -1.93
N PHE A 156 11.36 -10.78 -1.89
CA PHE A 156 11.69 -9.63 -1.07
C PHE A 156 11.76 -9.99 0.42
N HIS A 157 10.74 -10.68 0.93
CA HIS A 157 10.68 -11.07 2.34
C HIS A 157 11.70 -12.15 2.73
N LEU A 158 12.01 -13.07 1.81
CA LEU A 158 12.93 -14.18 2.10
C LEU A 158 14.40 -13.78 2.02
N TRP A 159 14.76 -12.93 1.05
CA TRP A 159 16.15 -12.67 0.70
C TRP A 159 16.54 -11.19 0.76
N VAL A 160 15.75 -10.30 0.12
CA VAL A 160 16.12 -8.88 -0.01
C VAL A 160 16.15 -8.17 1.35
N ILE A 161 15.19 -8.44 2.25
CA ILE A 161 15.20 -7.84 3.59
C ILE A 161 16.44 -8.26 4.38
N LYS A 162 16.80 -9.55 4.34
CA LYS A 162 18.00 -10.05 5.04
C LYS A 162 19.29 -9.43 4.48
N LEU A 163 19.36 -9.31 3.15
CA LEU A 163 20.46 -8.64 2.48
C LEU A 163 20.54 -7.15 2.84
N ALA A 164 19.39 -6.47 2.88
CA ALA A 164 19.32 -5.05 3.25
C ALA A 164 19.77 -4.81 4.70
N ILE A 165 19.41 -5.69 5.63
CA ILE A 165 19.89 -5.65 7.02
C ILE A 165 21.39 -5.94 7.08
N ALA A 166 21.92 -6.87 6.28
CA ALA A 166 23.36 -7.15 6.26
C ALA A 166 24.21 -5.99 5.70
N ILE A 167 23.67 -5.19 4.78
CA ILE A 167 24.37 -4.07 4.13
C ILE A 167 24.19 -2.76 4.91
N PHE A 168 22.98 -2.47 5.37
CA PHE A 168 22.59 -1.18 5.96
C PHE A 168 22.24 -1.29 7.46
N GLY A 169 22.43 -2.46 8.05
CA GLY A 169 22.22 -2.70 9.47
C GLY A 169 23.16 -1.85 10.31
N ALA A 170 22.61 -1.30 11.39
CA ALA A 170 23.36 -0.65 12.46
C ALA A 170 23.79 -1.69 13.51
#